data_AF-A0A7W7R6B0-F1
#
_entry.id   AF-A0A7W7R6B0-F1
#
_cell.length_a   1.000
_cell.length_b   1.000
_cell.length_c   1.000
_cell.angle_alpha   90.00
_cell.angle_beta   90.00
_cell.angle_gamma   90.00
#
_symmetry.space_group_name_H-M   'P 1'
#
loop_
_entity.id
_entity.type
_entity.pdbx_description
1 polymer ?
#
loop_
_entity_poly.entity_id
_entity_poly.type
_entity_poly.pdbx_seq_one_letter_code
_entity_poly.pdbx_strand_id
1 'polypeptide(L)'
;MLDATWDQVADCESDGDWAANTGNGFYGGLQIWPPTWRDTGGLRYATRPDLANRRQQITVAQDILNEQGWQAWSDCARQLGLLRDGPPRGVEDR
;
A
#
# COMPACT_ATOMS: atom_id res chain seq x y z
N MET A 1 4.40 -12.59 6.87
CA MET A 1 3.34 -13.00 5.92
C MET A 1 2.58 -11.81 5.34
N LEU A 2 2.32 -10.73 6.10
CA LEU A 2 1.82 -9.46 5.54
C LEU A 2 2.90 -8.62 4.83
N ASP A 3 4.14 -8.63 5.33
CA ASP A 3 5.29 -7.97 4.69
C ASP A 3 5.45 -8.35 3.21
N ALA A 4 5.22 -9.64 2.87
CA ALA A 4 5.34 -10.12 1.49
C ALA A 4 4.22 -9.58 0.57
N THR A 5 3.01 -9.35 1.09
CA THR A 5 1.94 -8.69 0.31
C THR A 5 2.30 -7.23 0.05
N TRP A 6 2.84 -6.53 1.05
CA TRP A 6 3.27 -5.15 0.88
C TRP A 6 4.46 -5.01 -0.05
N ASP A 7 5.35 -6.00 -0.11
CA ASP A 7 6.42 -6.04 -1.12
C ASP A 7 5.85 -6.17 -2.54
N GLN A 8 4.83 -7.02 -2.74
CA GLN A 8 4.17 -7.14 -4.05
C GLN A 8 3.44 -5.86 -4.46
N VAL A 9 2.81 -5.16 -3.51
CA VAL A 9 2.22 -3.85 -3.77
C VAL A 9 3.31 -2.85 -4.13
N ALA A 10 4.41 -2.81 -3.38
CA ALA A 10 5.52 -1.89 -3.66
C ALA A 10 6.20 -2.15 -5.01
N ASP A 11 6.37 -3.41 -5.39
CA ASP A 11 6.87 -3.79 -6.71
C ASP A 11 5.95 -3.28 -7.83
N CYS A 12 4.62 -3.33 -7.64
CA CYS A 12 3.67 -2.80 -8.62
C CYS A 12 3.59 -1.26 -8.63
N GLU A 13 3.66 -0.62 -7.46
CA GLU A 13 3.47 0.82 -7.32
C GLU A 13 4.74 1.63 -7.68
N SER A 14 5.92 1.11 -7.35
CA SER A 14 7.16 1.87 -7.42
C SER A 14 8.38 1.05 -7.88
N ASP A 15 8.18 -0.09 -8.55
CA ASP A 15 9.25 -1.05 -8.87
C ASP A 15 10.07 -1.48 -7.64
N GLY A 16 9.44 -1.48 -6.46
CA GLY A 16 10.06 -1.87 -5.19
C GLY A 16 10.94 -0.78 -4.55
N ASP A 17 11.01 0.42 -5.14
CA ASP A 17 11.77 1.54 -4.58
C ASP A 17 11.05 2.21 -3.38
N TRP A 18 11.42 1.80 -2.17
CA TRP A 18 10.89 2.39 -0.94
C TRP A 18 11.24 3.87 -0.73
N ALA A 19 12.20 4.41 -1.47
CA ALA A 19 12.57 5.83 -1.45
C ALA A 19 11.99 6.59 -2.66
N ALA A 20 11.07 5.99 -3.42
CA ALA A 20 10.53 6.58 -4.65
C ALA A 20 10.02 8.00 -4.45
N ASN A 21 10.55 8.90 -5.26
CA ASN A 21 10.13 10.30 -5.37
C ASN A 21 10.32 10.76 -6.81
N THR A 22 9.35 10.40 -7.66
CA THR A 22 9.39 10.63 -9.11
C THR A 22 8.84 11.99 -9.53
N GLY A 23 8.32 12.78 -8.58
CA GLY A 23 7.65 14.05 -8.85
C GLY A 23 6.19 13.91 -9.29
N ASN A 24 5.58 12.72 -9.18
CA ASN A 24 4.18 12.46 -9.54
C ASN A 24 3.16 12.85 -8.43
N GLY A 25 3.63 13.34 -7.29
CA GLY A 25 2.79 13.75 -6.15
C GLY A 25 2.48 12.63 -5.13
N PHE A 26 2.99 11.42 -5.37
CA PHE A 26 2.93 10.27 -4.47
C PHE A 26 4.35 9.85 -4.09
N TYR A 27 4.52 9.20 -2.94
CA TYR A 27 5.85 8.99 -2.36
C TYR A 27 6.02 7.60 -1.76
N GLY A 28 7.27 7.15 -1.74
CA GLY A 28 7.70 5.90 -1.12
C GLY A 28 7.23 4.67 -1.90
N GLY A 29 7.54 3.50 -1.33
CA GLY A 29 7.34 2.21 -1.99
C GLY A 29 5.87 1.93 -2.28
N LEU A 30 4.98 2.45 -1.45
CA LEU A 30 3.54 2.23 -1.56
C LEU A 30 2.81 3.40 -2.22
N GLN A 31 3.56 4.30 -2.87
CA GLN A 31 3.06 5.48 -3.58
C GLN A 31 1.94 6.19 -2.81
N ILE A 32 2.21 6.59 -1.55
CA ILE A 32 1.19 7.19 -0.67
C ILE A 32 1.08 8.70 -0.95
N TRP A 33 -0.15 9.19 -1.03
CA TRP A 33 -0.45 10.63 -1.17
C TRP A 33 -0.15 11.39 0.15
N PRO A 34 0.52 12.56 0.13
CA PRO A 34 0.96 13.22 1.37
C PRO A 34 -0.16 13.59 2.36
N PRO A 35 -1.34 14.06 1.95
CA PRO A 35 -2.46 14.25 2.87
C PRO A 35 -2.93 12.94 3.51
N THR A 36 -3.06 11.84 2.77
CA THR A 36 -3.37 10.52 3.36
C THR A 36 -2.31 10.11 4.38
N TRP A 37 -1.02 10.26 4.04
CA TRP A 37 0.08 9.99 4.96
C TRP A 37 -0.05 10.79 6.27
N ARG A 38 -0.35 12.08 6.16
CA ARG A 38 -0.54 12.95 7.32
C ARG A 38 -1.76 12.53 8.13
N ASP A 39 -2.90 12.35 7.46
CA ASP A 39 -4.20 12.14 8.11
C ASP A 39 -4.26 10.76 8.79
N THR A 40 -3.49 9.79 8.29
CA THR A 40 -3.32 8.45 8.89
C THR A 40 -2.15 8.39 9.90
N GLY A 41 -1.63 9.55 10.32
CA GLY A 41 -0.64 9.64 11.41
C GLY A 41 0.82 9.35 11.01
N GLY A 42 1.15 9.24 9.73
CA GLY A 42 2.50 8.96 9.24
C GLY A 42 3.56 10.01 9.61
N LEU A 43 3.15 11.23 9.97
CA LEU A 43 4.06 12.28 10.47
C LEU A 43 4.83 11.88 11.73
N ARG A 44 4.38 10.86 12.48
CA ARG A 44 5.15 10.29 13.59
C ARG A 44 6.47 9.63 13.15
N TYR A 45 6.59 9.27 11.88
CA TYR A 45 7.76 8.59 11.31
C TYR A 45 8.59 9.53 10.45
N ALA A 46 7.95 10.24 9.52
CA ALA A 46 8.62 11.20 8.65
C ALA A 46 7.62 12.20 8.05
N THR A 47 8.13 13.32 7.55
CA THR A 47 7.31 14.36 6.91
C THR A 47 6.70 13.92 5.59
N ARG A 48 7.25 12.88 4.95
CA ARG A 48 6.71 12.24 3.74
C ARG A 48 7.01 10.72 3.76
N PRO A 49 6.25 9.91 3.01
CA PRO A 49 6.47 8.46 2.92
C PRO A 49 7.89 8.06 2.47
N ASP A 50 8.46 8.72 1.45
CA ASP A 50 9.79 8.42 0.87
C ASP A 50 10.94 8.59 1.88
N LEU A 51 10.70 9.37 2.94
CA LEU A 51 11.66 9.64 4.01
C LEU A 51 11.53 8.65 5.18
N ALA A 52 10.48 7.83 5.20
CA ALA A 52 10.28 6.77 6.18
C ALA A 52 10.86 5.45 5.67
N ASN A 53 11.36 4.61 6.57
CA ASN A 53 11.82 3.28 6.17
C ASN A 53 10.64 2.37 5.79
N ARG A 54 10.93 1.28 5.06
CA ARG A 54 9.95 0.29 4.62
C ARG A 54 8.94 -0.12 5.70
N ARG A 55 9.41 -0.48 6.90
CA ARG A 55 8.53 -0.94 7.99
C ARG A 55 7.58 0.16 8.44
N GLN A 56 8.05 1.40 8.53
CA GLN A 56 7.22 2.54 8.91
C GLN A 56 6.15 2.84 7.85
N GLN A 57 6.51 2.77 6.57
CA GLN A 57 5.53 2.91 5.47
C GLN A 57 4.46 1.82 5.54
N ILE A 58 4.87 0.56 5.76
CA ILE A 58 3.95 -0.58 5.92
C ILE A 58 3.03 -0.37 7.13
N THR A 59 3.53 0.15 8.25
CA THR A 59 2.67 0.43 9.41
C THR A 59 1.57 1.42 9.07
N VAL A 60 1.90 2.54 8.42
CA VAL A 60 0.87 3.52 8.02
C VAL A 60 -0.06 2.95 6.95
N ALA A 61 0.46 2.14 6.03
CA ALA A 61 -0.35 1.49 5.00
C ALA A 61 -1.34 0.47 5.58
N GLN A 62 -1.01 -0.21 6.69
CA GLN A 62 -1.95 -1.06 7.41
C GLN A 62 -3.12 -0.24 7.99
N ASP A 63 -2.83 0.95 8.52
CA ASP A 63 -3.87 1.85 9.03
C ASP A 63 -4.75 2.40 7.89
N ILE A 64 -4.14 2.81 6.76
CA ILE A 64 -4.87 3.18 5.54
C ILE A 64 -5.75 2.03 5.06
N LEU A 65 -5.23 0.79 5.03
CA LEU A 65 -5.97 -0.40 4.63
C LEU A 65 -7.17 -0.66 5.55
N ASN A 66 -7.03 -0.45 6.85
CA ASN A 66 -8.13 -0.62 7.80
C ASN A 66 -9.25 0.41 7.59
N GLU A 67 -8.90 1.65 7.23
CA GLU A 67 -9.87 2.73 7.02
C GLU A 67 -10.50 2.73 5.62
N GLN A 68 -9.68 2.47 4.61
CA GLN A 68 -9.99 2.69 3.21
C GLN A 68 -9.94 1.40 2.39
N GLY A 69 -9.68 0.23 2.97
CA GLY A 69 -9.59 -1.01 2.20
C GLY A 69 -8.51 -1.00 1.12
N TRP A 70 -8.50 -2.06 0.30
CA TRP A 70 -7.54 -2.20 -0.80
C TRP A 70 -7.78 -1.22 -1.95
N GLN A 71 -8.91 -0.50 -1.98
CA GLN A 71 -9.15 0.52 -3.02
C GLN A 71 -8.20 1.71 -2.95
N ALA A 72 -7.47 1.90 -1.84
CA ALA A 72 -6.39 2.89 -1.75
C ALA A 72 -5.23 2.59 -2.74
N TRP A 73 -5.12 1.34 -3.21
CA TRP A 73 -4.15 0.89 -4.22
C TRP A 73 -4.88 0.19 -5.38
N SER A 74 -5.99 0.75 -5.88
CA SER A 74 -6.98 0.03 -6.70
C SER A 74 -6.41 -0.77 -7.88
N ASP A 75 -5.48 -0.21 -8.64
CA ASP A 75 -4.98 -0.85 -9.86
C ASP A 75 -4.01 -1.99 -9.54
N CYS A 76 -3.08 -1.78 -8.63
CA CYS A 76 -2.16 -2.82 -8.16
C CYS A 76 -2.89 -3.89 -7.33
N ALA A 77 -3.81 -3.49 -6.45
CA ALA A 77 -4.64 -4.42 -5.69
C ALA A 77 -5.49 -5.32 -6.59
N ARG A 78 -6.00 -4.81 -7.72
CA ARG A 78 -6.70 -5.63 -8.71
C ARG A 78 -5.77 -6.65 -9.36
N GLN A 79 -4.60 -6.22 -9.81
CA GLN A 79 -3.60 -7.10 -10.44
C GLN A 79 -3.14 -8.22 -9.50
N LEU A 80 -3.02 -7.91 -8.20
CA LEU A 80 -2.62 -8.85 -7.15
C LEU A 80 -3.78 -9.68 -6.58
N GLY A 81 -5.02 -9.47 -7.04
CA GLY A 81 -6.20 -10.19 -6.52
C GLY A 81 -6.56 -9.87 -5.07
N LEU A 82 -6.22 -8.66 -4.61
CA LEU A 82 -6.47 -8.16 -3.25
C LEU A 82 -7.84 -7.47 -3.11
N LEU A 83 -8.40 -6.98 -4.22
CA LEU A 83 -9.79 -6.53 -4.24
C LEU A 83 -10.72 -7.74 -4.09
N ARG A 84 -11.57 -7.73 -3.07
CA ARG A 84 -12.61 -8.75 -2.92
C ARG A 84 -13.74 -8.48 -3.91
N ASP A 85 -13.77 -9.22 -5.01
CA ASP A 85 -14.97 -9.38 -5.81
C ASP A 85 -15.57 -10.79 -5.56
N GLY A 86 -16.60 -10.87 -4.72
CA GLY A 86 -17.49 -12.03 -4.60
C GLY A 86 -17.37 -12.89 -3.32
N PRO A 87 -18.40 -13.72 -3.02
CA PRO A 87 -18.41 -14.62 -1.87
C PRO A 87 -17.22 -15.58 -1.88
N PRO A 88 -16.84 -16.18 -0.72
CA PRO A 88 -15.71 -17.11 -0.66
C PRO A 88 -15.83 -18.17 -1.74
N ARG A 89 -14.70 -18.52 -2.38
CA ARG A 89 -14.62 -19.70 -3.25
C ARG A 89 -14.93 -20.95 -2.43
N GLY A 90 -16.20 -21.27 -2.33
CA GLY A 90 -16.73 -22.59 -2.03
C GLY A 90 -17.57 -23.03 -3.23
N VAL A 91 -16.98 -23.90 -4.06
CA VAL A 91 -17.56 -24.97 -4.91
C VAL A 91 -16.35 -25.69 -5.55
N GLU A 92 -15.85 -26.78 -4.96
CA GLU A 92 -16.21 -28.20 -5.19
C GLU A 92 -15.57 -28.84 -6.45
N ASP A 93 -14.81 -29.91 -6.15
CA ASP A 93 -14.42 -31.07 -6.96
C ASP A 93 -14.70 -31.06 -8.47
N ARG A 94 -13.61 -31.19 -9.25
CA ARG A 94 -13.49 -32.16 -10.34
C ARG A 94 -12.07 -32.69 -10.46
#